data_AF-A0A239CYV2-F1
#
_entry.id   AF-A0A239CYV2-F1
#
_cell.length_a   1.000
_cell.length_b   1.000
_cell.length_c   1.000
_cell.angle_alpha   90.00
_cell.angle_beta   90.00
_cell.angle_gamma   90.00
#
_symmetry.space_group_name_H-M   'P 1'
#
loop_
_entity.id
_entity.type
_entity.pdbx_description
1 polymer ?
#
loop_
_entity_poly.entity_id
_entity_poly.type
_entity_poly.pdbx_seq_one_letter_code
_entity_poly.pdbx_strand_id
1 'polypeptide(L)'
;MPLQEILATYRPPVGGDTWKEAIPDLLADPDDARIVELLRAELTRHGDFREPIVVEPQDRDILNGLHRIAAAVLHEHDGLDVTDTFDDLPPRRRVVVVLAAGAVNSTVVDRLTKILWSFPFAGGWTNCDLMFPGDAEVTGWWHCPEGLDAALGDELVVRAADEGIRLRLISVTDVDEAAA
;
A
#
# COMPACT_ATOMS: atom_id res chain seq x y z
N MET A 1 3.78 -13.43 14.92
CA MET A 1 3.38 -14.77 14.42
C MET A 1 4.52 -15.37 13.60
N PRO A 2 4.86 -16.66 13.74
CA PRO A 2 5.88 -17.32 12.90
C PRO A 2 5.57 -17.21 11.41
N LEU A 3 6.58 -16.95 10.58
CA LEU A 3 6.35 -16.73 9.13
C LEU A 3 5.70 -17.95 8.47
N GLN A 4 6.11 -19.16 8.84
CA GLN A 4 5.51 -20.40 8.31
C GLN A 4 4.02 -20.52 8.63
N GLU A 5 3.58 -20.02 9.78
CA GLU A 5 2.16 -20.01 10.17
C GLU A 5 1.37 -19.02 9.31
N ILE A 6 1.94 -17.84 9.03
CA ILE A 6 1.34 -16.84 8.14
C ILE A 6 1.16 -17.41 6.74
N LEU A 7 2.22 -18.01 6.18
CA LEU A 7 2.20 -18.57 4.82
C LEU A 7 1.25 -19.77 4.67
N ALA A 8 0.99 -20.50 5.75
CA ALA A 8 0.05 -21.62 5.78
C ALA A 8 -1.40 -21.18 5.99
N THR A 9 -1.61 -20.05 6.67
CA THR A 9 -2.94 -19.58 7.08
C THR A 9 -3.56 -18.66 6.03
N TYR A 10 -2.80 -17.67 5.57
CA TYR A 10 -3.30 -16.60 4.71
C TYR A 10 -2.87 -16.82 3.26
N ARG A 11 -3.77 -16.49 2.33
CA ARG A 11 -3.48 -16.57 0.90
C ARG A 11 -2.98 -15.23 0.37
N PRO A 12 -2.08 -15.23 -0.62
CA PRO A 12 -1.74 -14.00 -1.31
C PRO A 12 -2.97 -13.49 -2.06
N PRO A 13 -3.29 -12.18 -2.00
CA PRO A 13 -4.45 -11.62 -2.68
C PRO A 13 -4.25 -11.53 -4.20
N VAL A 14 -3.00 -11.64 -4.69
CA VAL A 14 -2.61 -11.58 -6.10
C VAL A 14 -1.43 -12.52 -6.39
N GLY A 15 -1.25 -12.92 -7.65
CA GLY A 15 -0.07 -13.68 -8.10
C GLY A 15 -0.17 -15.21 -7.96
N GLY A 16 -1.35 -15.77 -7.69
CA GLY A 16 -1.59 -17.22 -7.66
C GLY A 16 -2.23 -17.72 -6.37
N ASP A 17 -2.35 -19.04 -6.23
CA ASP A 17 -3.01 -19.67 -5.08
C ASP A 17 -2.04 -19.91 -3.90
N THR A 18 -0.73 -19.77 -4.14
CA THR A 18 0.31 -20.06 -3.16
C THR A 18 1.39 -18.98 -3.14
N TRP A 19 2.02 -18.80 -1.99
CA TRP A 19 3.16 -17.88 -1.83
C TRP A 19 4.35 -18.20 -2.73
N LYS A 20 4.51 -19.47 -3.11
CA LYS A 20 5.56 -19.91 -4.03
C LYS A 20 5.36 -19.38 -5.46
N GLU A 21 4.12 -19.13 -5.85
CA GLU A 21 3.75 -18.54 -7.15
C GLU A 21 3.65 -17.02 -7.05
N ALA A 22 3.01 -16.53 -5.98
CA ALA A 22 2.73 -15.11 -5.80
C ALA A 22 3.98 -14.27 -5.62
N ILE A 23 5.01 -14.75 -4.91
CA ILE A 23 6.24 -13.96 -4.72
C ILE A 23 6.98 -13.76 -6.05
N PRO A 24 7.26 -14.80 -6.86
CA PRO A 24 7.82 -14.61 -8.19
C PRO A 24 7.01 -13.68 -9.08
N ASP A 25 5.68 -13.80 -9.10
CA ASP A 25 4.81 -12.95 -9.92
C ASP A 25 4.84 -11.49 -9.45
N LEU A 26 4.81 -11.27 -8.12
CA LEU A 26 4.99 -9.95 -7.51
C LEU A 26 6.35 -9.35 -7.90
N LEU A 27 7.42 -10.15 -7.90
CA LEU A 27 8.77 -9.68 -8.25
C LEU A 27 9.02 -9.51 -9.75
N ALA A 28 8.17 -10.11 -10.60
CA ALA A 28 8.24 -9.89 -12.04
C ALA A 28 7.86 -8.44 -12.39
N ASP A 29 7.12 -7.79 -11.50
CA ASP A 29 6.81 -6.38 -11.60
C ASP A 29 7.92 -5.49 -11.00
N PRO A 30 8.51 -4.54 -11.77
CA PRO A 30 9.60 -3.71 -11.28
C PRO A 30 9.25 -2.81 -10.08
N ASP A 31 8.00 -2.35 -9.96
CA ASP A 31 7.58 -1.45 -8.89
C ASP A 31 7.45 -2.21 -7.57
N ASP A 32 6.80 -3.36 -7.65
CA ASP A 32 6.64 -4.26 -6.51
C ASP A 32 7.99 -4.81 -6.06
N ALA A 33 8.86 -5.22 -7.00
CA ALA A 33 10.22 -5.65 -6.69
C ALA A 33 11.03 -4.56 -5.95
N ARG A 34 10.90 -3.29 -6.38
CA ARG A 34 11.53 -2.16 -5.71
C ARG A 34 11.00 -1.95 -4.30
N ILE A 35 9.68 -2.05 -4.12
CA ILE A 35 9.03 -1.97 -2.80
C ILE A 35 9.55 -3.09 -1.87
N VAL A 36 9.59 -4.33 -2.37
CA VAL A 36 10.09 -5.48 -1.61
C VAL A 36 11.55 -5.29 -1.21
N GLU A 37 12.39 -4.78 -2.10
CA GLU A 37 13.81 -4.54 -1.78
C GLU A 37 14.00 -3.44 -0.73
N LEU A 38 13.19 -2.37 -0.76
CA LEU A 38 13.20 -1.35 0.28
C LEU A 38 12.81 -1.93 1.66
N LEU A 39 11.81 -2.81 1.69
CA LEU A 39 11.39 -3.52 2.90
C LEU A 39 12.46 -4.49 3.41
N ARG A 40 13.18 -5.18 2.51
CA ARG A 40 14.33 -6.02 2.91
C ARG A 40 15.46 -5.18 3.53
N ALA A 41 15.71 -3.99 3.01
CA ALA A 41 16.67 -3.06 3.60
C ALA A 41 16.19 -2.56 4.98
N GLU A 42 14.88 -2.37 5.17
CA GLU A 42 14.28 -2.05 6.47
C GLU A 42 14.53 -3.16 7.49
N LEU A 43 14.20 -4.42 7.15
CA LEU A 43 14.47 -5.59 7.99
C LEU A 43 15.95 -5.69 8.37
N THR A 44 16.83 -5.52 7.40
CA THR A 44 18.29 -5.57 7.64
C THR A 44 18.74 -4.51 8.65
N ARG A 45 18.14 -3.31 8.59
CA ARG A 45 18.55 -2.17 9.42
C ARG A 45 17.93 -2.20 10.82
N HIS A 46 16.69 -2.66 10.92
CA HIS A 46 15.89 -2.52 12.14
C HIS A 46 15.60 -3.85 12.83
N GLY A 47 15.81 -4.98 12.16
CA GLY A 47 15.50 -6.31 12.66
C GLY A 47 14.02 -6.69 12.56
N ASP A 48 13.16 -5.76 12.17
CA ASP A 48 11.71 -5.93 12.00
C ASP A 48 11.14 -4.80 11.12
N PHE A 49 9.87 -4.92 10.74
CA PHE A 49 9.11 -3.85 10.10
C PHE A 49 8.52 -2.89 11.12
N ARG A 50 8.36 -1.61 10.73
CA ARG A 50 7.67 -0.62 11.56
C ARG A 50 6.17 -0.83 11.70
N GLU A 51 5.57 -1.59 10.79
CA GLU A 51 4.13 -1.81 10.71
C GLU A 51 3.83 -3.31 10.63
N PRO A 52 2.80 -3.79 11.35
CA PRO A 52 2.37 -5.18 11.25
C PRO A 52 1.74 -5.49 9.88
N ILE A 53 1.51 -6.77 9.64
CA ILE A 53 0.63 -7.27 8.59
C ILE A 53 -0.81 -7.15 9.11
N VAL A 54 -1.71 -6.56 8.31
CA VAL A 54 -3.14 -6.48 8.64
C VAL A 54 -3.88 -7.58 7.90
N VAL A 55 -4.68 -8.36 8.61
CA VAL A 55 -5.39 -9.51 8.07
C VAL A 55 -6.88 -9.47 8.41
N GLU A 56 -7.69 -10.18 7.64
CA GLU A 56 -9.06 -10.54 8.00
C GLU A 56 -9.06 -12.03 8.40
N PRO A 57 -9.06 -12.36 9.71
CA PRO A 57 -8.93 -13.74 10.16
C PRO A 57 -10.07 -14.67 9.70
N GLN A 58 -11.28 -14.14 9.51
CA GLN A 58 -12.44 -14.96 9.15
C GLN A 58 -12.32 -15.51 7.73
N ASP A 59 -11.94 -14.63 6.80
CA ASP A 59 -11.77 -14.96 5.39
C ASP A 59 -10.34 -15.42 5.04
N ARG A 60 -9.40 -15.23 5.98
CA ARG A 60 -7.96 -15.54 5.83
C ARG A 60 -7.30 -14.70 4.74
N ASP A 61 -7.75 -13.46 4.63
CA ASP A 61 -7.24 -12.50 3.66
C ASP A 61 -6.15 -11.61 4.27
N ILE A 62 -5.20 -11.20 3.43
CA ILE A 62 -4.24 -10.14 3.75
C ILE A 62 -4.85 -8.81 3.28
N LEU A 63 -5.17 -7.94 4.23
CA LEU A 63 -5.67 -6.59 3.95
C LEU A 63 -4.51 -5.61 3.70
N ASN A 64 -3.38 -5.82 4.38
CA ASN A 64 -2.17 -5.00 4.23
C ASN A 64 -0.92 -5.80 4.57
N GLY A 65 0.18 -5.55 3.86
CA GLY A 65 1.49 -6.13 4.17
C GLY A 65 1.93 -7.25 3.23
N LEU A 66 1.29 -7.41 2.06
CA LEU A 66 1.73 -8.36 1.03
C LEU A 66 3.24 -8.27 0.74
N HIS A 67 3.74 -7.06 0.47
CA HIS A 67 5.16 -6.86 0.18
C HIS A 67 6.06 -7.10 1.39
N ARG A 68 5.55 -6.90 2.62
CA ARG A 68 6.28 -7.21 3.86
C ARG A 68 6.47 -8.72 4.02
N ILE A 69 5.42 -9.50 3.73
CA ILE A 69 5.51 -10.97 3.71
C ILE A 69 6.53 -11.42 2.65
N ALA A 70 6.46 -10.88 1.43
CA ALA A 70 7.43 -11.19 0.38
C ALA A 70 8.88 -10.83 0.79
N ALA A 71 9.08 -9.64 1.35
CA ALA A 71 10.38 -9.21 1.86
C ALA A 71 10.91 -10.11 2.98
N ALA A 72 10.05 -10.52 3.92
CA ALA A 72 10.39 -11.43 5.01
C ALA A 72 10.82 -12.81 4.49
N VAL A 73 10.10 -13.37 3.52
CA VAL A 73 10.45 -14.65 2.89
C VAL A 73 11.82 -14.56 2.21
N LEU A 74 12.08 -13.50 1.43
CA LEU A 74 13.35 -13.30 0.73
C LEU A 74 14.52 -12.90 1.65
N HIS A 75 14.22 -12.48 2.88
CA HIS A 75 15.20 -12.19 3.91
C HIS A 75 15.37 -13.34 4.91
N GLU A 76 14.65 -14.45 4.73
CA GLU A 76 14.64 -15.60 5.65
C GLU A 76 14.30 -15.18 7.10
N HIS A 77 13.34 -14.26 7.26
CA HIS A 77 12.94 -13.76 8.56
C HIS A 77 12.00 -14.75 9.28
N ASP A 78 12.16 -14.91 10.59
CA ASP A 78 11.52 -16.00 11.35
C ASP A 78 10.03 -15.76 11.67
N GLY A 79 9.62 -14.49 11.81
CA GLY A 79 8.28 -14.12 12.23
C GLY A 79 7.92 -12.71 11.84
N LEU A 80 6.64 -12.38 11.88
CA LEU A 80 6.13 -11.04 11.59
C LEU A 80 5.07 -10.68 12.62
N ASP A 81 4.98 -9.40 12.95
CA ASP A 81 3.83 -8.87 13.68
C ASP A 81 2.59 -8.87 12.78
N VAL A 82 1.48 -9.37 13.33
CA VAL A 82 0.20 -9.53 12.62
C VAL A 82 -0.90 -8.98 13.51
N THR A 83 -1.80 -8.20 12.93
CA THR A 83 -2.98 -7.64 13.59
C THR A 83 -4.22 -7.86 12.72
N ASP A 84 -5.39 -7.97 13.35
CA ASP A 84 -6.69 -8.02 12.70
C ASP A 84 -7.42 -6.66 12.71
N THR A 85 -6.75 -5.59 13.16
CA THR A 85 -7.28 -4.23 13.16
C THR A 85 -6.29 -3.22 12.59
N PHE A 86 -6.82 -2.19 11.95
CA PHE A 86 -6.02 -1.03 11.54
C PHE A 86 -5.64 -0.11 12.71
N ASP A 87 -6.27 -0.29 13.88
CA ASP A 87 -6.02 0.54 15.08
C ASP A 87 -4.61 0.35 15.67
N ASP A 88 -3.97 -0.78 15.39
CA ASP A 88 -2.60 -1.10 15.83
C ASP A 88 -1.52 -0.49 14.92
N LEU A 89 -1.92 0.11 13.79
CA LEU A 89 -1.00 0.87 12.96
C LEU A 89 -0.65 2.20 13.66
N PRO A 90 0.54 2.77 13.41
CA PRO A 90 0.84 4.13 13.87
C PRO A 90 -0.30 5.07 13.48
N PRO A 91 -0.78 5.94 14.39
CA PRO A 91 -1.94 6.78 14.12
C PRO A 91 -1.68 7.60 12.87
N ARG A 92 -2.41 7.27 11.81
CA ARG A 92 -2.45 8.01 10.56
C ARG A 92 -3.87 8.48 10.41
N ARG A 93 -4.02 9.79 10.25
CA ARG A 93 -5.33 10.32 9.89
C ARG A 93 -5.62 9.91 8.45
N ARG A 94 -6.89 9.67 8.17
CA ARG A 94 -7.35 9.36 6.82
C ARG A 94 -7.67 10.67 6.13
N VAL A 95 -7.11 10.87 4.95
CA VAL A 95 -7.41 12.04 4.12
C VAL A 95 -8.07 11.62 2.82
N VAL A 96 -9.09 12.35 2.42
CA VAL A 96 -9.66 12.29 1.08
C VAL A 96 -8.78 13.11 0.16
N VAL A 97 -8.16 12.46 -0.82
CA VAL A 97 -7.41 13.15 -1.88
C VAL A 97 -8.22 13.09 -3.16
N VAL A 98 -8.40 14.24 -3.81
CA VAL A 98 -9.05 14.36 -5.13
C VAL A 98 -7.99 14.78 -6.15
N LEU A 99 -7.80 13.96 -7.17
CA LEU A 99 -6.80 14.14 -8.23
C LEU A 99 -7.53 14.29 -9.56
N ALA A 100 -7.40 15.44 -10.22
CA ALA A 100 -7.91 15.61 -11.57
C ALA A 100 -7.01 14.90 -12.59
N ALA A 101 -7.64 14.29 -13.58
CA ALA A 101 -7.02 13.58 -14.69
C ALA A 101 -7.66 14.02 -16.02
N GLY A 102 -6.93 13.87 -17.14
CA GLY A 102 -7.50 14.21 -18.45
C GLY A 102 -8.62 13.26 -18.90
N ALA A 103 -8.44 11.97 -18.63
CA ALA A 103 -9.45 10.93 -18.79
C ALA A 103 -9.05 9.73 -17.92
N VAL A 104 -10.00 9.13 -17.21
CA VAL A 104 -9.79 7.94 -16.39
C VAL A 104 -10.51 6.77 -17.05
N ASN A 105 -9.73 5.83 -17.59
CA ASN A 105 -10.23 4.56 -18.12
C ASN A 105 -9.69 3.41 -17.28
N SER A 106 -10.19 2.18 -17.50
CA SER A 106 -9.79 1.01 -16.72
C SER A 106 -8.26 0.82 -16.68
N THR A 107 -7.57 0.99 -17.81
CA THR A 107 -6.10 0.89 -17.85
C THR A 107 -5.40 1.93 -16.99
N VAL A 108 -5.91 3.16 -16.93
CA VAL A 108 -5.38 4.20 -16.03
C VAL A 108 -5.67 3.82 -14.57
N VAL A 109 -6.87 3.34 -14.26
CA VAL A 109 -7.25 2.91 -12.89
C VAL A 109 -6.37 1.77 -12.41
N ASP A 110 -6.11 0.75 -13.23
CA ASP A 110 -5.27 -0.39 -12.87
C ASP A 110 -3.84 0.07 -12.55
N ARG A 111 -3.29 0.98 -13.37
CA ARG A 111 -1.95 1.55 -13.16
C ARG A 111 -1.88 2.46 -11.93
N LEU A 112 -2.90 3.28 -11.70
CA LEU A 112 -2.97 4.14 -10.52
C LEU A 112 -3.13 3.32 -9.25
N THR A 113 -3.98 2.30 -9.25
CA THR A 113 -4.10 1.34 -8.14
C THR A 113 -2.74 0.75 -7.85
N LYS A 114 -2.04 0.22 -8.87
CA LYS A 114 -0.72 -0.38 -8.68
C LYS A 114 0.29 0.55 -7.98
N ILE A 115 0.40 1.80 -8.42
CA ILE A 115 1.48 2.70 -7.94
C ILE A 115 1.10 3.58 -6.76
N LEU A 116 -0.19 3.80 -6.51
CA LEU A 116 -0.69 4.69 -5.47
C LEU A 116 -1.38 3.95 -4.31
N TRP A 117 -1.60 2.63 -4.41
CA TRP A 117 -2.27 1.87 -3.35
C TRP A 117 -1.44 1.73 -2.09
N SER A 118 -0.14 1.46 -2.22
CA SER A 118 0.76 1.38 -1.07
C SER A 118 2.17 1.76 -1.49
N PHE A 119 2.79 2.69 -0.75
CA PHE A 119 4.15 3.10 -1.04
C PHE A 119 4.86 3.74 0.16
N PRO A 120 6.21 3.79 0.15
CA PRO A 120 6.96 4.49 1.19
C PRO A 120 6.67 5.99 1.16
N PHE A 121 6.27 6.57 2.30
CA PHE A 121 6.02 8.00 2.46
C PHE A 121 6.37 8.46 3.89
N ALA A 122 7.20 9.50 3.98
CA ALA A 122 7.59 10.23 5.18
C ALA A 122 7.45 9.50 6.54
N GLY A 123 8.46 8.72 6.91
CA GLY A 123 8.53 8.06 8.24
C GLY A 123 7.85 6.69 8.30
N GLY A 124 7.18 6.24 7.24
CA GLY A 124 6.66 4.87 7.13
C GLY A 124 6.10 4.59 5.74
N TRP A 125 5.05 3.79 5.68
CA TRP A 125 4.26 3.54 4.48
C TRP A 125 3.04 4.46 4.43
N THR A 126 2.53 4.78 3.27
CA THR A 126 1.15 5.26 3.12
C THR A 126 0.38 4.21 2.34
N ASN A 127 -0.89 4.05 2.67
CA ASN A 127 -1.78 3.09 2.05
C ASN A 127 -3.08 3.81 1.65
N CYS A 128 -3.65 3.39 0.54
CA CYS A 128 -4.97 3.76 0.10
C CYS A 128 -5.95 2.70 0.62
N ASP A 129 -7.00 3.10 1.33
CA ASP A 129 -8.06 2.16 1.71
C ASP A 129 -8.99 1.90 0.54
N LEU A 130 -9.26 2.94 -0.26
CA LEU A 130 -10.23 2.89 -1.34
C LEU A 130 -9.94 3.96 -2.38
N MET A 131 -10.06 3.59 -3.65
CA MET A 131 -9.93 4.47 -4.81
C MET A 131 -11.21 4.46 -5.63
N PHE A 132 -11.77 5.64 -5.86
CA PHE A 132 -12.99 5.91 -6.60
C PHE A 132 -12.66 6.63 -7.91
N PRO A 133 -12.59 5.92 -9.05
CA PRO A 133 -12.39 6.55 -10.33
C PRO A 133 -13.71 7.19 -10.83
N GLY A 134 -13.66 8.48 -11.19
CA GLY A 134 -14.68 9.18 -11.98
C GLY A 134 -14.25 9.34 -13.43
N ASP A 135 -14.95 10.13 -14.24
CA ASP A 135 -14.62 10.29 -15.67
C ASP A 135 -13.33 11.11 -15.91
N ALA A 136 -13.10 12.11 -15.08
CA ALA A 136 -11.98 13.07 -15.19
C ALA A 136 -11.27 13.32 -13.85
N GLU A 137 -11.54 12.48 -12.85
CA GLU A 137 -10.92 12.58 -11.53
C GLU A 137 -10.78 11.21 -10.89
N VAL A 138 -9.84 11.11 -9.97
CA VAL A 138 -9.67 9.97 -9.08
C VAL A 138 -9.71 10.50 -7.66
N THR A 139 -10.66 10.00 -6.89
CA THR A 139 -10.77 10.27 -5.46
C THR A 139 -10.31 9.05 -4.69
N GLY A 140 -9.69 9.22 -3.54
CA GLY A 140 -9.35 8.08 -2.70
C GLY A 140 -9.03 8.47 -1.27
N TRP A 141 -8.92 7.46 -0.42
CA TRP A 141 -8.68 7.62 1.00
C TRP A 141 -7.29 7.11 1.34
N TRP A 142 -6.39 8.02 1.70
CA TRP A 142 -5.02 7.66 2.05
C TRP A 142 -4.74 7.91 3.53
N HIS A 143 -3.91 7.03 4.09
CA HIS A 143 -3.34 7.22 5.42
C HIS A 143 -2.19 8.22 5.36
N CYS A 144 -2.35 9.37 6.00
CA CYS A 144 -1.36 10.45 6.00
C CYS A 144 -0.85 10.70 7.42
N PRO A 145 0.47 10.83 7.65
CA PRO A 145 0.97 11.42 8.89
C PRO A 145 0.48 12.86 9.06
N GLU A 146 0.24 13.26 10.31
CA GLU A 146 -0.22 14.62 10.62
C GLU A 146 0.72 15.70 10.05
N GLY A 147 0.14 16.72 9.42
CA GLY A 147 0.89 17.86 8.85
C GLY A 147 1.56 17.61 7.50
N LEU A 148 1.38 16.44 6.88
CA LEU A 148 2.04 16.08 5.61
C LEU A 148 1.12 16.01 4.38
N ASP A 149 -0.08 16.57 4.46
CA ASP A 149 -1.12 16.48 3.41
C ASP A 149 -0.65 16.98 2.05
N ALA A 150 -0.07 18.18 2.02
CA ALA A 150 0.43 18.76 0.79
C ALA A 150 1.54 17.88 0.20
N ALA A 151 2.43 17.36 1.06
CA ALA A 151 3.50 16.47 0.64
C ALA A 151 2.95 15.13 0.11
N LEU A 152 1.87 14.60 0.69
CA LEU A 152 1.21 13.39 0.21
C LEU A 152 0.60 13.65 -1.17
N GLY A 153 -0.13 14.76 -1.32
CA GLY A 153 -0.71 15.16 -2.61
C GLY A 153 0.35 15.32 -3.71
N ASP A 154 1.48 15.96 -3.39
CA ASP A 154 2.62 16.11 -4.30
C ASP A 154 3.24 14.75 -4.66
N GLU A 155 3.45 13.86 -3.68
CA GLU A 155 4.00 12.52 -3.89
C GLU A 155 3.10 11.67 -4.80
N LEU A 156 1.78 11.73 -4.61
CA LEU A 156 0.82 11.03 -5.47
C LEU A 156 0.90 11.50 -6.93
N VAL A 157 1.04 12.82 -7.14
CA VAL A 157 1.20 13.41 -8.47
C VAL A 157 2.52 13.01 -9.11
N VAL A 158 3.63 13.07 -8.36
CA VAL A 158 4.97 12.69 -8.85
C VAL A 158 4.99 11.23 -9.28
N ARG A 159 4.48 10.32 -8.44
CA ARG A 159 4.42 8.88 -8.77
C ARG A 159 3.60 8.58 -10.01
N ALA A 160 2.44 9.23 -10.15
CA ALA A 160 1.64 9.10 -11.36
C ALA A 160 2.39 9.63 -12.60
N ALA A 161 3.12 10.74 -12.46
CA ALA A 161 3.90 11.31 -13.55
C ALA A 161 5.07 10.42 -13.99
N ASP A 162 5.71 9.70 -13.06
CA ASP A 162 6.75 8.70 -13.38
C ASP A 162 6.20 7.57 -14.26
N GLU A 163 4.92 7.25 -14.09
CA GLU A 163 4.17 6.33 -14.97
C GLU A 163 3.59 7.01 -16.22
N GLY A 164 3.93 8.27 -16.49
CA GLY A 164 3.39 9.01 -17.63
C GLY A 164 1.91 9.35 -17.52
N ILE A 165 1.32 9.25 -16.32
CA ILE A 165 -0.06 9.63 -16.02
C ILE A 165 -0.05 11.05 -15.45
N ARG A 166 -0.72 11.98 -16.14
CA ARG A 166 -0.80 13.37 -15.67
C ARG A 166 -1.97 13.53 -14.71
N LEU A 167 -1.64 13.66 -13.43
CA LEU A 167 -2.58 14.05 -12.39
C LEU A 167 -2.33 15.48 -11.94
N ARG A 168 -3.35 16.13 -11.40
CA ARG A 168 -3.25 17.40 -10.69
C ARG A 168 -4.03 17.31 -9.39
N LEU A 169 -3.39 17.68 -8.29
CA LEU A 169 -4.06 17.78 -7.00
C LEU A 169 -5.17 18.83 -7.05
N ILE A 170 -6.38 18.43 -6.64
CA ILE A 170 -7.52 19.33 -6.42
C ILE A 170 -7.63 19.68 -4.95
N SER A 171 -7.67 18.66 -4.09
CA SER A 171 -7.82 18.84 -2.64
C SER A 171 -7.25 17.66 -1.87
N VAL A 172 -6.82 17.94 -0.64
CA VAL A 172 -6.59 16.97 0.42
C VAL A 172 -7.41 17.46 1.60
N THR A 173 -8.34 16.64 2.08
CA THR A 173 -9.24 16.99 3.17
C THR A 173 -9.25 15.86 4.19
N ASP A 174 -9.32 16.17 5.48
CA ASP A 174 -9.52 15.12 6.48
C ASP A 174 -10.86 14.40 6.24
N VAL A 175 -10.89 13.07 6.39
CA VAL A 175 -12.13 12.29 6.24
C VAL A 175 -13.18 12.71 7.26
N ASP A 176 -12.76 13.08 8.48
CA ASP A 176 -13.69 13.52 9.53
C ASP A 176 -14.29 14.90 9.21
N GLU A 177 -13.57 15.75 8.47
CA GLU A 177 -14.07 17.04 7.97
C GLU A 177 -14.90 16.90 6.69
N ALA A 178 -14.63 15.89 5.86
CA ALA A 178 -15.36 15.64 4.62
C ALA A 178 -16.78 15.08 4.84
N ALA A 179 -17.06 14.53 6.03
CA ALA A 179 -18.37 14.00 6.43
C ALA A 179 -19.29 15.02 7.13
N ALA A 180 -18.78 16.24 7.39
CA ALA A 180 -19.49 17.35 8.03
C ALA A 180 -20.13 18.32 7.03
#